data_AF-A0A2V8MKF4-F1
#
_entry.id   AF-A0A2V8MKF4-F1
#
_cell.length_a   1.000
_cell.length_b   1.000
_cell.length_c   1.000
_cell.angle_alpha   90.00
_cell.angle_beta   90.00
_cell.angle_gamma   90.00
#
_symmetry.space_group_name_H-M   'P 1'
#
loop_
_entity.id
_entity.type
_entity.pdbx_description
1 polymer ?
#
loop_
_entity_poly.entity_id
_entity_poly.type
_entity_poly.pdbx_seq_one_letter_code
_entity_poly.pdbx_strand_id
1 'polypeptide(L)'
;MKIYRSINRVPGGMMVVPLFIGMLINTFFPDLLKIGGFTQALTGVGYPTILGMYLFTVGTKITLTTAPKILARGLGIMMAKVGTATIFALAVSKFSGGDIIGLSTLAVMVAMSDTNGGMFLALTSVMGNRVDAGTYVVQSIETGPFLTMLIFVGTGLAVIPW
;
A
#
# COMPACT_ATOMS: atom_id res chain seq x y z
N MET A 1 -19.83 19.78 -15.22
CA MET A 1 -19.10 20.82 -14.45
C MET A 1 -17.62 20.81 -14.82
N LYS A 2 -16.98 21.98 -14.96
CA LYS A 2 -15.56 22.09 -15.38
C LYS A 2 -14.59 21.37 -14.41
N ILE A 3 -14.88 21.40 -13.11
CA ILE A 3 -14.09 20.73 -12.05
C ILE A 3 -14.11 19.21 -12.21
N TYR A 4 -15.30 18.61 -12.40
CA TYR A 4 -15.45 17.17 -12.63
C TYR A 4 -14.68 16.69 -13.87
N ARG A 5 -14.68 17.48 -14.96
CA ARG A 5 -13.89 17.18 -16.17
C ARG A 5 -12.37 17.27 -15.91
N SER A 6 -11.90 18.20 -15.09
CA SER A 6 -10.48 18.28 -14.73
C SER A 6 -10.03 17.09 -13.87
N ILE A 7 -10.86 16.68 -12.89
CA ILE A 7 -10.55 15.55 -12.02
C ILE A 7 -10.48 14.24 -12.82
N ASN A 8 -11.39 14.03 -13.78
CA ASN A 8 -11.40 12.84 -14.63
C ASN A 8 -10.25 12.78 -15.66
N ARG A 9 -9.42 13.81 -15.79
CA ARG A 9 -8.17 13.71 -16.59
C ARG A 9 -7.12 12.85 -15.90
N VAL A 10 -7.17 12.74 -14.58
CA VAL A 10 -6.29 11.87 -13.81
C VAL A 10 -6.97 10.50 -13.71
N PRO A 11 -6.32 9.40 -14.08
CA PRO A 11 -6.87 8.06 -13.90
C PRO A 11 -7.13 7.79 -12.41
N GLY A 12 -8.38 7.48 -12.04
CA GLY A 12 -8.77 7.39 -10.64
C GLY A 12 -8.78 8.74 -9.90
N GLY A 13 -8.83 9.86 -10.62
CA GLY A 13 -8.71 11.22 -10.07
C GLY A 13 -9.73 11.54 -8.98
N MET A 14 -10.92 10.94 -9.04
CA MET A 14 -11.94 11.05 -7.98
C MET A 14 -11.46 10.51 -6.62
N MET A 15 -10.42 9.66 -6.59
CA MET A 15 -9.84 9.08 -5.38
C MET A 15 -8.42 9.60 -5.14
N VAL A 16 -7.60 9.74 -6.19
CA VAL A 16 -6.22 10.23 -6.10
C VAL A 16 -6.16 11.70 -5.69
N VAL A 17 -7.00 12.56 -6.29
CA VAL A 17 -6.95 14.01 -6.02
C VAL A 17 -7.31 14.32 -4.57
N PRO A 18 -8.39 13.77 -3.97
CA PRO A 18 -8.65 13.94 -2.54
C PRO A 18 -7.53 13.43 -1.64
N LEU A 19 -6.89 12.31 -1.99
CA LEU A 19 -5.79 11.73 -1.21
C LEU A 19 -4.58 12.69 -1.15
N PHE A 20 -4.17 13.24 -2.30
CA PHE A 20 -3.07 14.21 -2.33
C PHE A 20 -3.41 15.52 -1.61
N ILE A 21 -4.66 15.99 -1.72
CA ILE A 21 -5.11 17.16 -0.95
C ILE A 21 -5.03 16.87 0.55
N GLY A 22 -5.52 15.71 0.99
CA GLY A 22 -5.43 15.28 2.39
C GLY A 22 -3.98 15.16 2.88
N MET A 23 -3.09 14.62 2.05
CA MET A 23 -1.66 14.56 2.32
C MET A 23 -1.06 15.96 2.49
N LEU A 24 -1.32 16.89 1.57
CA LEU A 24 -0.80 18.26 1.65
C LEU A 24 -1.31 18.99 2.89
N ILE A 25 -2.61 18.84 3.21
CA ILE A 25 -3.18 19.41 4.43
C ILE A 25 -2.50 18.83 5.67
N ASN A 26 -2.29 17.51 5.72
CA ASN A 26 -1.62 16.87 6.86
C ASN A 26 -0.16 17.35 7.01
N THR A 27 0.56 17.52 5.89
CA THR A 27 1.95 17.98 5.89
C THR A 27 2.11 19.42 6.37
N PHE A 28 1.26 20.36 5.92
CA PHE A 28 1.39 21.78 6.25
C PHE A 28 0.56 22.22 7.46
N PHE A 29 -0.55 21.51 7.75
CA PHE A 29 -1.50 21.83 8.81
C PHE A 29 -1.99 20.54 9.53
N PRO A 30 -1.11 19.82 10.24
CA PRO A 30 -1.41 18.50 10.81
C PRO A 30 -2.55 18.49 11.84
N ASP A 31 -2.83 19.63 12.47
CA ASP A 31 -3.89 19.77 13.48
C ASP A 31 -5.21 20.31 12.90
N LEU A 32 -5.25 20.69 11.62
CA LEU A 32 -6.44 21.26 10.98
C LEU A 32 -7.64 20.31 10.99
N LEU A 33 -7.38 19.01 10.92
CA LEU A 33 -8.42 17.97 10.93
C LEU A 33 -8.70 17.41 12.34
N LYS A 34 -7.93 17.84 13.35
CA LYS A 34 -8.08 17.42 14.76
C LYS A 34 -8.99 18.39 15.53
N ILE A 35 -10.16 18.68 14.95
CA ILE A 35 -11.14 19.65 15.48
C ILE A 35 -12.05 19.01 16.55
N GLY A 36 -11.78 17.76 16.94
CA GLY A 36 -12.64 16.96 17.79
C GLY A 36 -13.88 16.40 17.07
N GLY A 37 -14.69 15.65 17.82
CA GLY A 37 -15.97 15.11 17.35
C GLY A 37 -15.83 14.12 16.18
N PHE A 38 -16.81 14.16 15.27
CA PHE A 38 -16.94 13.22 14.14
C PHE A 38 -15.76 13.29 13.17
N THR A 39 -15.27 14.51 12.83
CA THR A 39 -14.19 14.70 11.87
C THR A 39 -12.90 14.02 12.34
N GLN A 40 -12.50 14.24 13.59
CA GLN A 40 -11.29 13.62 14.15
C GLN A 40 -11.42 12.10 14.31
N ALA A 41 -12.62 11.62 14.66
CA ALA A 41 -12.89 10.19 14.70
C ALA A 41 -12.73 9.54 13.31
N LEU A 42 -13.10 10.24 12.23
CA LEU A 42 -13.03 9.73 10.86
C LEU A 42 -11.62 9.82 10.25
N THR A 43 -10.90 10.93 10.47
CA THR A 43 -9.62 11.21 9.79
C THR A 43 -8.40 10.68 10.53
N GLY A 44 -8.53 10.32 11.80
CA GLY A 44 -7.46 9.74 12.61
C GLY A 44 -7.63 8.23 12.76
N VAL A 45 -8.18 7.83 13.91
CA VAL A 45 -8.23 6.42 14.35
C VAL A 45 -9.23 5.58 13.56
N GLY A 46 -10.24 6.18 12.93
CA GLY A 46 -11.30 5.46 12.22
C GLY A 46 -10.95 4.99 10.80
N TYR A 47 -9.86 5.49 10.19
CA TYR A 47 -9.49 5.12 8.82
C TYR A 47 -9.28 3.61 8.62
N PRO A 48 -8.53 2.89 9.49
CA PRO A 48 -8.40 1.44 9.40
C PRO A 48 -9.75 0.70 9.48
N THR A 49 -10.69 1.20 10.27
CA THR A 49 -12.05 0.63 10.36
C THR A 49 -12.81 0.80 9.05
N ILE A 50 -12.75 1.98 8.43
CA ILE A 50 -13.38 2.24 7.12
C ILE A 50 -12.74 1.37 6.04
N LEU A 51 -11.40 1.25 6.04
CA LEU A 51 -10.68 0.38 5.12
C LEU A 51 -11.08 -1.09 5.34
N GLY A 52 -11.21 -1.54 6.58
CA GLY A 52 -11.68 -2.89 6.92
C GLY A 52 -13.10 -3.17 6.42
N MET A 53 -14.04 -2.23 6.63
CA MET A 53 -15.41 -2.34 6.09
C MET A 53 -15.40 -2.40 4.56
N TYR A 54 -14.60 -1.55 3.91
CA TYR A 54 -14.45 -1.56 2.47
C TYR A 54 -13.91 -2.90 1.98
N LEU A 55 -12.83 -3.41 2.59
CA LEU A 55 -12.24 -4.71 2.26
C LEU A 55 -13.23 -5.86 2.46
N PHE A 56 -14.02 -5.84 3.53
CA PHE A 56 -15.07 -6.80 3.75
C PHE A 56 -16.09 -6.79 2.60
N THR A 57 -16.58 -5.62 2.19
CA THR A 57 -17.53 -5.51 1.06
C THR A 57 -16.92 -5.83 -0.31
N VAL A 58 -15.60 -5.67 -0.48
CA VAL A 58 -14.89 -6.16 -1.67
C VAL A 58 -14.82 -7.69 -1.63
N GLY A 59 -14.50 -8.26 -0.46
CA GLY A 59 -14.43 -9.70 -0.23
C GLY A 59 -15.75 -10.42 -0.50
N THR A 60 -16.90 -9.84 -0.15
CA THR A 60 -18.22 -10.44 -0.43
C THR A 60 -18.54 -10.56 -1.92
N LYS A 61 -17.80 -9.85 -2.79
CA LYS A 61 -17.96 -9.91 -4.26
C LYS A 61 -17.05 -10.95 -4.92
N ILE A 62 -16.17 -11.61 -4.16
CA ILE A 62 -15.26 -12.65 -4.64
C ILE A 62 -15.98 -14.00 -4.65
N THR A 63 -15.88 -14.72 -5.77
CA THR A 63 -16.46 -16.07 -5.91
C THR A 63 -15.36 -17.14 -5.79
N LEU A 64 -15.72 -18.35 -5.34
CA LEU A 64 -14.78 -19.49 -5.26
C LEU A 64 -14.13 -19.83 -6.62
N THR A 65 -14.81 -19.53 -7.72
CA THR A 65 -14.30 -19.72 -9.09
C THR A 65 -13.27 -18.67 -9.51
N THR A 66 -13.30 -17.47 -8.92
CA THR A 66 -12.36 -16.38 -9.20
C THR A 66 -11.19 -16.37 -8.23
N ALA A 67 -11.33 -16.96 -7.04
CA ALA A 67 -10.28 -17.04 -6.03
C ALA A 67 -8.94 -17.61 -6.55
N PRO A 68 -8.88 -18.70 -7.35
CA PRO A 68 -7.60 -19.20 -7.86
C PRO A 68 -6.89 -18.21 -8.78
N LYS A 69 -7.65 -17.47 -9.60
CA LYS A 69 -7.11 -16.45 -10.50
C LYS A 69 -6.59 -15.25 -9.71
N ILE A 70 -7.30 -14.84 -8.67
CA ILE A 70 -6.89 -13.79 -7.74
C ILE A 70 -5.59 -14.18 -7.04
N LEU A 71 -5.49 -15.40 -6.52
CA LEU A 71 -4.29 -15.91 -5.85
C LEU A 71 -3.10 -15.98 -6.81
N ALA A 72 -3.27 -16.58 -7.99
CA ALA A 72 -2.19 -16.70 -8.96
C ALA A 72 -1.64 -15.33 -9.41
N ARG A 73 -2.54 -14.39 -9.73
CA ARG A 73 -2.15 -13.03 -10.13
C ARG A 73 -1.57 -12.24 -8.96
N GLY A 74 -2.20 -12.30 -7.80
CA GLY A 74 -1.76 -11.60 -6.59
C GLY A 74 -0.39 -12.06 -6.13
N LEU A 75 -0.16 -13.38 -6.05
CA LEU A 75 1.14 -13.95 -5.69
C LEU A 75 2.21 -13.60 -6.72
N GLY A 76 1.88 -13.63 -8.01
CA GLY A 76 2.81 -13.22 -9.07
C GLY A 76 3.27 -11.77 -8.91
N ILE A 77 2.33 -10.84 -8.66
CA ILE A 77 2.66 -9.42 -8.44
C ILE A 77 3.47 -9.25 -7.15
N MET A 78 3.04 -9.89 -6.05
CA MET A 78 3.72 -9.81 -4.75
C MET A 78 5.17 -10.31 -4.86
N MET A 79 5.37 -11.50 -5.43
CA MET A 79 6.70 -12.08 -5.61
C MET A 79 7.60 -11.23 -6.50
N ALA A 80 7.07 -10.68 -7.59
CA ALA A 80 7.84 -9.78 -8.45
C ALA A 80 8.25 -8.50 -7.72
N LYS A 81 7.33 -7.87 -6.98
CA LYS A 81 7.58 -6.63 -6.26
C LYS A 81 8.57 -6.82 -5.10
N VAL A 82 8.31 -7.81 -4.26
CA VAL A 82 9.13 -8.12 -3.09
C VAL A 82 10.49 -8.66 -3.52
N GLY A 83 10.53 -9.51 -4.54
CA GLY A 83 11.78 -10.04 -5.09
C GLY A 83 12.66 -8.92 -5.65
N THR A 84 12.09 -8.00 -6.43
CA THR A 84 12.84 -6.84 -6.93
C THR A 84 13.31 -5.93 -5.79
N ALA A 85 12.44 -5.61 -4.83
CA ALA A 85 12.82 -4.84 -3.63
C ALA A 85 13.97 -5.50 -2.85
N THR A 86 13.92 -6.82 -2.67
CA THR A 86 14.95 -7.61 -1.97
C THR A 86 16.28 -7.54 -2.70
N ILE A 87 16.28 -7.69 -4.03
CA ILE A 87 17.50 -7.60 -4.84
C ILE A 87 18.15 -6.23 -4.68
N PHE A 88 17.35 -5.16 -4.75
CA PHE A 88 17.85 -3.79 -4.57
C PHE A 88 18.39 -3.56 -3.15
N ALA A 89 17.65 -3.99 -2.12
CA ALA A 89 18.09 -3.88 -0.73
C ALA A 89 19.42 -4.62 -0.50
N LEU A 90 19.56 -5.85 -1.01
CA LEU A 90 20.80 -6.61 -0.93
C LEU A 90 21.95 -5.98 -1.70
N ALA A 91 21.66 -5.37 -2.86
CA ALA A 91 22.65 -4.62 -3.61
C ALA A 91 23.16 -3.41 -2.81
N VAL A 92 22.26 -2.63 -2.19
CA VAL A 92 22.63 -1.51 -1.31
C VAL A 92 23.47 -2.00 -0.12
N SER A 93 23.06 -3.11 0.50
CA SER A 93 23.81 -3.69 1.62
C SER A 93 25.23 -4.11 1.23
N LYS A 94 25.39 -4.76 0.07
CA LYS A 94 26.67 -5.36 -0.34
C LYS A 94 27.61 -4.36 -1.00
N PHE A 95 27.10 -3.46 -1.83
CA PHE A 95 27.91 -2.52 -2.60
C PHE A 95 28.10 -1.16 -1.91
N SER A 96 27.14 -0.73 -1.10
CA SER A 96 27.19 0.58 -0.42
C SER A 96 27.37 0.47 1.09
N GLY A 97 27.65 -0.73 1.61
CA GLY A 97 27.91 -0.95 3.04
C GLY A 97 26.67 -0.76 3.94
N GLY A 98 25.46 -0.78 3.37
CA GLY A 98 24.21 -0.66 4.13
C GLY A 98 23.53 0.71 4.05
N ASP A 99 24.11 1.69 3.35
CA ASP A 99 23.54 3.02 3.18
C ASP A 99 23.79 3.53 1.74
N ILE A 100 22.76 4.06 1.09
CA ILE A 100 22.86 4.75 -0.19
C ILE A 100 22.25 6.15 -0.07
N ILE A 101 23.10 7.18 -0.08
CA ILE A 101 22.66 8.60 -0.05
C ILE A 101 21.80 8.89 1.21
N GLY A 102 22.14 8.29 2.35
CA GLY A 102 21.40 8.44 3.62
C GLY A 102 20.15 7.55 3.73
N LEU A 103 19.89 6.70 2.75
CA LEU A 103 18.85 5.66 2.81
C LEU A 103 19.49 4.34 3.21
N SER A 104 19.16 3.87 4.41
CA SER A 104 19.57 2.54 4.85
C SER A 104 18.96 1.44 3.98
N THR A 105 19.59 0.26 3.97
CA THR A 105 19.03 -0.94 3.33
C THR A 105 17.58 -1.21 3.74
N LEU A 106 17.23 -0.95 5.01
CA LEU A 106 15.87 -1.09 5.54
C LEU A 106 14.92 -0.07 4.91
N ALA A 107 15.34 1.20 4.81
CA ALA A 107 14.54 2.25 4.19
C ALA A 107 14.24 1.94 2.72
N VAL A 108 15.25 1.48 1.97
CA VAL A 108 15.09 1.06 0.57
C VAL A 108 14.12 -0.11 0.46
N MET A 109 14.29 -1.15 1.29
CA MET A 109 13.41 -2.32 1.26
C MET A 109 11.94 -1.92 1.53
N VAL A 110 11.69 -1.22 2.64
CA VAL A 110 10.33 -0.85 3.05
C VAL A 110 9.67 0.05 2.01
N ALA A 111 10.41 1.04 1.47
CA ALA A 111 9.88 1.94 0.46
C ALA A 111 9.48 1.23 -0.85
N MET A 112 10.20 0.16 -1.23
CA MET A 112 9.92 -0.59 -2.46
C MET A 112 8.93 -1.74 -2.25
N SER A 113 8.90 -2.36 -1.06
CA SER A 113 8.09 -3.53 -0.78
C SER A 113 6.71 -3.22 -0.22
N ASP A 114 6.46 -2.01 0.28
CA ASP A 114 5.15 -1.68 0.86
C ASP A 114 4.14 -1.20 -0.21
N THR A 115 2.85 -1.36 0.07
CA THR A 115 1.76 -0.93 -0.83
C THR A 115 0.71 -0.16 -0.05
N ASN A 116 0.38 1.04 -0.53
CA ASN A 116 -0.80 1.72 -0.04
C ASN A 116 -2.07 1.01 -0.53
N GLY A 117 -2.69 0.21 0.33
CA GLY A 117 -3.85 -0.58 -0.02
C GLY A 117 -5.09 0.22 -0.42
N GLY A 118 -5.30 1.38 0.21
CA GLY A 118 -6.39 2.28 -0.15
C GLY A 118 -6.24 2.79 -1.59
N MET A 119 -5.03 3.22 -1.96
CA MET A 119 -4.74 3.66 -3.33
C MET A 119 -4.76 2.50 -4.33
N PHE A 120 -4.21 1.35 -3.97
CA PHE A 120 -4.23 0.16 -4.82
C PHE A 120 -5.66 -0.25 -5.18
N LEU A 121 -6.53 -0.37 -4.19
CA LEU A 121 -7.93 -0.72 -4.40
C LEU A 121 -8.69 0.36 -5.13
N ALA A 122 -8.44 1.63 -4.84
CA ALA A 122 -9.06 2.75 -5.52
C ALA A 122 -8.78 2.71 -7.04
N LEU A 123 -7.51 2.54 -7.41
CA LEU A 123 -7.09 2.51 -8.81
C LEU A 123 -7.57 1.24 -9.51
N THR A 124 -7.43 0.07 -8.90
CA THR A 124 -7.88 -1.20 -9.48
C THR A 124 -9.40 -1.30 -9.60
N SER A 125 -10.16 -0.61 -8.75
CA SER A 125 -11.63 -0.55 -8.85
C SER A 125 -12.12 0.36 -9.98
N VAL A 126 -11.32 1.35 -10.39
CA VAL A 126 -11.67 2.31 -11.45
C VAL A 126 -11.07 1.91 -12.81
N MET A 127 -9.85 1.37 -12.82
CA MET A 127 -9.10 1.05 -14.04
C MET A 127 -8.94 -0.45 -14.30
N GLY A 128 -9.13 -1.29 -13.27
CA GLY A 128 -8.98 -2.73 -13.37
C GLY A 128 -10.30 -3.46 -13.41
N ASN A 129 -10.24 -4.76 -13.17
CA ASN A 129 -11.42 -5.63 -13.03
C ASN A 129 -11.56 -6.16 -11.59
N ARG A 130 -12.63 -6.95 -11.36
CA ARG A 130 -12.90 -7.55 -10.04
C ARG A 130 -11.77 -8.47 -9.55
N VAL A 131 -11.04 -9.12 -10.46
CA VAL A 131 -9.89 -9.95 -10.11
C VAL A 131 -8.74 -9.08 -9.65
N ASP A 132 -8.48 -7.96 -10.31
CA ASP A 132 -7.41 -7.01 -9.97
C ASP A 132 -7.63 -6.38 -8.59
N ALA A 133 -8.84 -5.90 -8.31
CA ALA A 133 -9.17 -5.39 -6.97
C ALA A 133 -9.04 -6.49 -5.89
N GLY A 134 -9.41 -7.73 -6.23
CA GLY A 134 -9.28 -8.89 -5.33
C GLY A 134 -7.83 -9.26 -5.02
N THR A 135 -6.86 -8.94 -5.89
CA THR A 135 -5.44 -9.26 -5.65
C THR A 135 -4.86 -8.58 -4.42
N TYR A 136 -5.50 -7.51 -3.94
CA TYR A 136 -5.09 -6.83 -2.71
C TYR A 136 -5.09 -7.75 -1.48
N VAL A 137 -5.94 -8.79 -1.44
CA VAL A 137 -5.91 -9.77 -0.34
C VAL A 137 -4.52 -10.39 -0.20
N VAL A 138 -3.87 -10.71 -1.33
CA VAL A 138 -2.50 -11.22 -1.32
C VAL A 138 -1.50 -10.12 -0.97
N GLN A 139 -1.68 -8.92 -1.52
CA GLN A 139 -0.79 -7.79 -1.20
C GLN A 139 -0.87 -7.35 0.26
N SER A 140 -1.97 -7.62 0.96
CA SER A 140 -2.09 -7.32 2.38
C SER A 140 -1.02 -8.02 3.23
N ILE A 141 -0.45 -9.14 2.74
CA ILE A 141 0.64 -9.89 3.40
C ILE A 141 1.94 -9.08 3.45
N GLU A 142 2.24 -8.31 2.40
CA GLU A 142 3.41 -7.41 2.34
C GLU A 142 3.13 -6.02 2.93
N THR A 143 1.87 -5.68 3.24
CA THR A 143 1.45 -4.34 3.69
C THR A 143 1.75 -4.10 5.19
N GLY A 144 2.90 -4.59 5.66
CA GLY A 144 3.31 -4.56 7.05
C GLY A 144 4.71 -5.12 7.23
N PRO A 145 5.20 -5.21 8.48
CA PRO A 145 6.59 -5.56 8.72
C PRO A 145 6.91 -7.03 8.42
N PHE A 146 5.89 -7.91 8.31
CA PHE A 146 6.07 -9.36 8.25
C PHE A 146 7.08 -9.80 7.18
N LEU A 147 6.85 -9.41 5.93
CA LEU A 147 7.67 -9.90 4.82
C LEU A 147 9.07 -9.26 4.83
N THR A 148 9.16 -7.97 5.16
CA THR A 148 10.42 -7.24 5.35
C THR A 148 11.27 -7.89 6.44
N MET A 149 10.68 -8.21 7.59
CA MET A 149 11.37 -8.87 8.71
C MET A 149 11.86 -10.26 8.33
N LEU A 150 10.99 -11.06 7.67
CA LEU A 150 11.35 -12.40 7.21
C LEU A 150 12.56 -12.36 6.26
N ILE A 151 12.59 -11.38 5.36
CA ILE A 151 13.69 -11.21 4.41
C ILE A 151 14.97 -10.78 5.12
N PHE A 152 14.90 -9.85 6.06
CA PHE A 152 16.07 -9.37 6.79
C PHE A 152 16.68 -10.45 7.68
N VAL A 153 15.85 -11.24 8.35
CA VAL A 153 16.30 -12.40 9.13
C VAL A 153 16.87 -13.48 8.21
N GLY A 154 16.17 -13.81 7.12
CA GLY A 154 16.61 -14.84 6.16
C GLY A 154 17.90 -14.49 5.41
N THR A 155 18.21 -13.20 5.28
CA THR A 155 19.44 -12.71 4.62
C THR A 155 20.57 -12.41 5.62
N GLY A 156 20.33 -12.55 6.93
CA GLY A 156 21.30 -12.25 7.98
C GLY A 156 21.55 -10.76 8.20
N LEU A 157 20.70 -9.88 7.65
CA LEU A 157 20.80 -8.42 7.79
C LEU A 157 20.24 -7.90 9.12
N ALA A 158 19.37 -8.68 9.78
CA ALA A 158 18.89 -8.35 11.12
C ALA A 158 18.73 -9.61 11.97
N VAL A 159 18.97 -9.45 13.28
CA VAL A 159 18.60 -10.43 14.30
C VAL A 159 17.39 -9.85 15.02
N ILE A 160 16.20 -10.37 14.70
CA ILE A 160 14.96 -9.95 15.33
C ILE A 160 14.62 -10.99 16.40
N PRO A 161 14.67 -10.63 17.70
CA PRO A 161 14.21 -11.53 18.76
C PRO A 161 12.70 -11.75 18.59
N TRP A 162 12.29 -13.01 18.55
CA TRP A 162 10.91 -13.47 18.46
C TRP A 162 10.18 -13.34 19.79
#